data_AF-A0A927IFA7-F1
#
_entry.id   AF-A0A927IFA7-F1
#
_cell.length_a   1.000
_cell.length_b   1.000
_cell.length_c   1.000
_cell.angle_alpha   90.00
_cell.angle_beta   90.00
_cell.angle_gamma   90.00
#
_symmetry.space_group_name_H-M   'P 1'
#
loop_
_entity.id
_entity.type
_entity.pdbx_description
1 polymer ?
#
loop_
_entity_poly.entity_id
_entity_poly.type
_entity_poly.pdbx_seq_one_letter_code
_entity_poly.pdbx_strand_id
1 'polypeptide(L)'
;MLPQRKTLPHTPPPWVSDDAIYFITINCAQRYINTLANPKVADALFETVAYREKLLQWNVHLMLLMPDHLHAFVVFSSFQAIKKTIKDWKRFTARSLHIRWQDDYFEHRIRNQAERDEKWSYVLNNPVRAGLCQSPSEWQFRR
;
A
#
# COMPACT_ATOMS: atom_id res chain seq x y z
N MET A 1 2.05 16.48 -24.09
CA MET A 1 3.31 16.02 -23.48
C MET A 1 2.96 15.43 -22.11
N LEU A 2 3.23 14.15 -21.88
CA LEU A 2 3.06 13.56 -20.55
C LEU A 2 4.23 14.05 -19.66
N PRO A 3 3.99 14.44 -18.40
CA PRO A 3 5.05 14.93 -17.53
C PRO A 3 6.14 13.86 -17.34
N GLN A 4 7.39 14.25 -17.56
CA GLN A 4 8.55 13.41 -17.32
C GLN A 4 8.77 13.28 -15.81
N ARG A 5 8.70 12.04 -15.31
CA ARG A 5 8.74 11.76 -13.86
C ARG A 5 10.15 11.88 -13.29
N LYS A 6 10.25 12.48 -12.11
CA LYS A 6 11.43 12.43 -11.24
C LYS A 6 11.25 11.31 -10.22
N THR A 7 12.27 10.48 -10.03
CA THR A 7 12.34 9.50 -8.94
C THR A 7 12.43 10.23 -7.60
N LEU A 8 11.63 9.81 -6.62
CA LEU A 8 11.71 10.36 -5.27
C LEU A 8 12.88 9.69 -4.52
N PRO A 9 13.70 10.44 -3.76
CA PRO A 9 14.77 9.86 -2.98
C PRO A 9 14.20 9.09 -1.78
N HIS A 10 14.27 7.77 -1.89
CA HIS A 10 13.93 6.80 -0.84
C HIS A 10 15.14 6.60 0.09
N THR A 11 15.61 7.60 0.84
CA THR A 11 16.68 7.36 1.84
C THR A 11 16.42 8.21 3.07
N PRO A 12 16.08 7.61 4.21
CA PRO A 12 15.82 8.35 5.42
C PRO A 12 17.14 8.58 6.18
N PRO A 13 17.14 9.53 7.12
CA PRO A 13 18.31 9.78 7.94
C PRO A 13 18.60 8.64 8.95
N PRO A 14 19.81 8.52 9.51
CA PRO A 14 20.24 7.39 10.32
C PRO A 14 19.48 7.15 11.65
N TRP A 15 18.71 8.12 12.14
CA TRP A 15 18.04 8.06 13.45
C TRP A 15 16.60 7.50 13.39
N VAL A 16 16.23 6.80 12.32
CA VAL A 16 14.89 6.20 12.21
C VAL A 16 14.86 4.91 13.01
N SER A 17 13.89 4.79 13.92
CA SER A 17 13.62 3.56 14.67
C SER A 17 12.98 2.48 13.79
N ASP A 18 13.26 1.21 14.09
CA ASP A 18 12.78 0.03 13.35
C ASP A 18 11.28 -0.24 13.54
N ASP A 19 10.61 0.51 14.40
CA ASP A 19 9.16 0.50 14.63
C ASP A 19 8.40 1.60 13.86
N ALA A 20 9.09 2.34 13.00
CA ALA A 20 8.48 3.43 12.23
C ALA A 20 7.37 2.92 11.31
N ILE A 21 6.20 3.56 11.40
CA ILE A 21 5.08 3.31 10.50
C ILE A 21 5.28 4.09 9.21
N TYR A 22 5.17 3.40 8.07
CA TYR A 22 5.17 3.99 6.75
C TYR A 22 3.79 3.93 6.14
N PHE A 23 3.32 5.06 5.65
CA PHE A 23 2.19 5.11 4.73
C PHE A 23 2.70 4.87 3.31
N ILE A 24 2.16 3.85 2.65
CA ILE A 24 2.57 3.44 1.30
C ILE A 24 1.37 3.55 0.35
N THR A 25 1.62 4.02 -0.87
CA THR A 25 0.68 3.93 -1.99
C THR A 25 1.32 3.19 -3.17
N ILE A 26 0.68 2.11 -3.63
CA ILE A 26 1.12 1.33 -4.80
C ILE A 26 0.01 1.38 -5.84
N ASN A 27 0.38 1.77 -7.06
CA ASN A 27 -0.57 1.94 -8.16
C ASN A 27 -0.46 0.79 -9.17
N CYS A 28 -1.57 0.41 -9.78
CA CYS A 28 -1.59 -0.36 -11.02
C CYS A 28 -1.08 0.51 -12.19
N ALA A 29 -0.51 -0.14 -13.20
CA ALA A 29 0.01 0.52 -14.39
C ALA A 29 -1.11 1.14 -15.22
N GLN A 30 -2.26 0.47 -15.29
CA GLN A 30 -3.47 0.99 -15.91
C GLN A 30 -4.33 1.68 -14.85
N ARG A 31 -4.56 2.97 -15.03
CA ARG A 31 -5.42 3.78 -14.16
C ARG A 31 -6.89 3.58 -14.50
N TYR A 32 -7.75 3.76 -13.51
CA TYR A 32 -9.22 3.75 -13.62
C TYR A 32 -9.83 2.40 -14.03
N ILE A 33 -9.06 1.31 -13.99
CA ILE A 33 -9.55 -0.05 -14.21
C ILE A 33 -9.64 -0.75 -12.86
N ASN A 34 -10.80 -1.33 -12.55
CA ASN A 34 -10.97 -2.13 -11.33
C ASN A 34 -10.23 -3.46 -11.44
N THR A 35 -8.97 -3.45 -11.01
CA THR A 35 -8.08 -4.61 -10.97
C THR A 35 -8.06 -5.22 -9.57
N LEU A 36 -8.06 -4.38 -8.52
CA LEU A 36 -7.79 -4.80 -7.15
C LEU A 36 -9.05 -4.96 -6.31
N ALA A 37 -10.05 -4.11 -6.49
CA ALA A 37 -11.31 -4.12 -5.73
C ALA A 37 -12.31 -5.13 -6.31
N ASN A 38 -11.85 -6.38 -6.44
CA ASN A 38 -12.60 -7.55 -6.87
C ASN A 38 -12.37 -8.66 -5.83
N PRO A 39 -13.41 -9.30 -5.27
CA PRO A 39 -13.27 -10.24 -4.13
C PRO A 39 -12.15 -11.27 -4.32
N LYS A 40 -12.12 -11.97 -5.46
CA LYS A 40 -11.10 -13.00 -5.73
C LYS A 40 -9.67 -12.46 -5.73
N VAL A 41 -9.45 -11.26 -6.28
CA VAL A 41 -8.10 -10.65 -6.35
C VAL A 41 -7.72 -10.05 -4.99
N ALA A 42 -8.68 -9.41 -4.31
CA ALA A 42 -8.49 -8.83 -3.00
C ALA A 42 -8.12 -9.90 -1.96
N ASP A 43 -8.88 -11.00 -1.91
CA ASP A 43 -8.63 -12.11 -0.98
C ASP A 43 -7.24 -12.70 -1.21
N ALA A 44 -6.90 -13.00 -2.47
CA ALA A 44 -5.58 -13.51 -2.81
C ALA A 44 -4.46 -12.53 -2.45
N LEU A 45 -4.64 -11.23 -2.70
CA LEU A 45 -3.68 -10.20 -2.26
C LEU A 45 -3.51 -10.22 -0.75
N PHE A 46 -4.59 -10.21 0.02
CA PHE A 46 -4.55 -10.25 1.47
C PHE A 46 -3.88 -11.52 2.00
N GLU A 47 -4.09 -12.68 1.38
CA GLU A 47 -3.34 -13.90 1.71
C GLU A 47 -1.84 -13.73 1.52
N THR A 48 -1.39 -13.13 0.40
CA THR A 48 0.04 -12.89 0.19
C THR A 48 0.64 -11.95 1.24
N VAL A 49 -0.16 -11.00 1.74
CA VAL A 49 0.28 -10.07 2.79
C VAL A 49 0.42 -10.79 4.12
N ALA A 50 -0.59 -11.59 4.50
CA ALA A 50 -0.58 -12.41 5.71
C ALA A 50 0.59 -13.41 5.71
N TYR A 51 0.88 -14.01 4.57
CA TYR A 51 2.02 -14.91 4.41
C TYR A 51 3.35 -14.21 4.71
N ARG A 52 3.54 -12.99 4.20
CA ARG A 52 4.78 -12.22 4.42
C ARG A 52 4.92 -11.69 5.85
N GLU A 53 3.81 -11.42 6.54
CA GLU A 53 3.83 -11.11 7.98
C GLU A 53 4.29 -12.30 8.81
N LYS A 54 3.84 -13.52 8.48
CA LYS A 54 4.33 -14.75 9.15
C LYS A 54 5.84 -14.96 8.94
N LEU A 55 6.38 -14.46 7.84
CA LEU A 55 7.83 -14.46 7.55
C LEU A 55 8.57 -13.27 8.17
N LEU A 56 7.91 -12.44 8.97
CA LEU A 56 8.47 -11.23 9.61
C LEU A 56 9.09 -10.24 8.61
N GLN A 57 8.59 -10.21 7.37
CA GLN A 57 9.11 -9.31 6.33
C GLN A 57 8.52 -7.90 6.39
N TRP A 58 7.35 -7.79 7.01
CA TRP A 58 6.63 -6.55 7.31
C TRP A 58 5.55 -6.82 8.37
N ASN A 59 4.94 -5.77 8.90
CA ASN A 59 3.72 -5.83 9.69
C ASN A 59 2.74 -4.79 9.13
N VAL A 60 1.59 -5.23 8.59
CA VAL A 60 0.62 -4.36 7.94
C VAL A 60 -0.53 -4.08 8.91
N HIS A 61 -0.60 -2.84 9.40
CA HIS A 61 -1.67 -2.40 10.29
C HIS A 61 -2.98 -2.12 9.55
N LEU A 62 -2.88 -1.62 8.32
CA LEU A 62 -4.00 -1.39 7.43
C LEU A 62 -3.53 -1.59 6.00
N MET A 63 -4.30 -2.30 5.19
CA MET A 63 -4.24 -2.25 3.75
C MET A 63 -5.64 -2.02 3.20
N LEU A 64 -5.82 -0.96 2.44
CA LEU A 64 -7.06 -0.62 1.76
C LEU A 64 -6.84 -0.64 0.25
N LEU A 65 -7.60 -1.48 -0.44
CA LEU A 65 -7.58 -1.56 -1.90
C LEU A 65 -8.61 -0.59 -2.47
N MET A 66 -8.15 0.27 -3.36
CA MET A 66 -8.96 1.00 -4.32
C MET A 66 -8.97 0.22 -5.65
N PRO A 67 -9.84 0.54 -6.62
CA PRO A 67 -9.93 -0.22 -7.87
C PRO A 67 -8.60 -0.42 -8.61
N ASP A 68 -7.74 0.60 -8.67
CA ASP A 68 -6.49 0.61 -9.44
C ASP A 68 -5.24 0.95 -8.61
N HIS A 69 -5.35 1.02 -7.29
CA HIS A 69 -4.23 1.27 -6.38
C HIS A 69 -4.56 0.81 -4.97
N LEU A 70 -3.57 0.78 -4.09
CA LEU A 70 -3.77 0.50 -2.67
C LEU A 70 -3.04 1.49 -1.80
N HIS A 71 -3.55 1.64 -0.59
CA HIS A 71 -2.95 2.37 0.51
C HIS A 71 -2.63 1.40 1.64
N ALA A 72 -1.48 1.56 2.29
CA ALA A 72 -1.14 0.71 3.43
C ALA A 72 -0.39 1.48 4.53
N PHE A 73 -0.63 1.11 5.77
CA PHE A 73 0.16 1.50 6.94
C PHE A 73 0.97 0.28 7.37
N VAL A 74 2.29 0.36 7.24
CA VAL A 74 3.17 -0.82 7.35
C VAL A 74 4.42 -0.48 8.13
N VAL A 75 4.83 -1.39 9.00
CA VAL A 75 6.13 -1.39 9.69
C VAL A 75 7.06 -2.38 9.01
N PHE A 76 8.33 -2.02 8.87
CA PHE A 76 9.38 -2.86 8.28
C PHE A 76 10.57 -2.90 9.23
N SER A 77 11.33 -4.01 9.21
CA SER A 77 12.52 -4.18 10.04
C SER A 77 13.66 -3.22 9.76
N SER A 78 13.64 -2.55 8.61
CA SER A 78 14.57 -1.48 8.24
C SER A 78 14.05 -0.74 7.02
N PHE A 79 14.64 0.41 6.72
CA PHE A 79 14.31 1.13 5.49
C PHE A 79 14.68 0.35 4.21
N GLN A 80 15.83 -0.33 4.20
CA GLN A 80 16.25 -1.16 3.07
C GLN A 80 15.27 -2.31 2.82
N ALA A 81 14.63 -2.81 3.89
CA ALA A 81 13.59 -3.82 3.77
C ALA A 81 12.35 -3.31 3.01
N ILE A 82 12.00 -2.01 3.08
CA ILE A 82 10.85 -1.46 2.34
C ILE A 82 10.99 -1.72 0.84
N LYS A 83 12.10 -1.25 0.25
CA LYS A 83 12.34 -1.36 -1.18
C LYS A 83 12.39 -2.82 -1.64
N LYS A 84 13.07 -3.67 -0.87
CA LYS A 84 13.20 -5.10 -1.18
C LYS A 84 11.84 -5.80 -1.07
N THR A 85 11.14 -5.65 0.05
CA THR A 85 9.86 -6.30 0.32
C THR A 85 8.80 -5.88 -0.70
N ILE A 86 8.65 -4.59 -0.98
CA ILE A 86 7.68 -4.10 -1.97
C ILE A 86 8.03 -4.59 -3.38
N LYS A 87 9.30 -4.53 -3.79
CA LYS A 87 9.73 -5.02 -5.10
C LYS A 87 9.44 -6.50 -5.27
N ASP A 88 9.83 -7.32 -4.30
CA ASP A 88 9.63 -8.77 -4.33
C ASP A 88 8.14 -9.14 -4.29
N TRP A 89 7.34 -8.40 -3.50
CA TRP A 89 5.90 -8.59 -3.41
C TRP A 89 5.19 -8.23 -4.72
N LYS A 90 5.48 -7.05 -5.30
CA LYS A 90 4.96 -6.64 -6.61
C LYS A 90 5.33 -7.63 -7.71
N ARG A 91 6.57 -8.14 -7.71
CA ARG A 91 7.04 -9.15 -8.66
C ARG A 91 6.25 -10.46 -8.52
N PHE A 92 6.02 -10.90 -7.29
CA PHE A 92 5.25 -12.12 -7.03
C PHE A 92 3.80 -11.97 -7.52
N THR A 93 3.09 -10.93 -7.06
CA THR A 93 1.67 -10.72 -7.39
C THR A 93 1.45 -10.39 -8.87
N ALA A 94 2.44 -9.80 -9.55
CA ALA A 94 2.37 -9.64 -11.01
C ALA A 94 2.38 -10.98 -11.76
N ARG A 95 3.08 -12.00 -11.23
CA ARG A 95 3.16 -13.33 -11.86
C ARG A 95 2.01 -14.23 -11.44
N SER A 96 1.65 -14.24 -10.15
CA SER A 96 0.62 -15.14 -9.62
C SER A 96 -0.79 -14.61 -9.83
N LEU A 97 -0.99 -13.30 -9.74
CA LEU A 97 -2.32 -12.66 -9.83
C LEU A 97 -2.49 -11.83 -11.12
N HIS A 98 -1.49 -11.83 -12.01
CA HIS A 98 -1.50 -11.09 -13.28
C HIS A 98 -1.69 -9.57 -13.12
N ILE A 99 -1.36 -9.02 -11.95
CA ILE A 99 -1.50 -7.59 -11.68
C ILE A 99 -0.36 -6.83 -12.33
N ARG A 100 -0.68 -5.90 -13.23
CA ARG A 100 0.31 -4.98 -13.78
C ARG A 100 0.46 -3.79 -12.86
N TRP A 101 1.54 -3.77 -12.08
CA TRP A 101 1.89 -2.64 -11.23
C TRP A 101 2.58 -1.53 -12.01
N GLN A 102 2.30 -0.28 -11.63
CA GLN A 102 3.10 0.86 -12.05
C GLN A 102 4.52 0.70 -11.48
N ASP A 103 5.53 1.20 -12.17
CA ASP A 103 6.87 1.32 -11.59
C ASP A 103 6.85 2.24 -10.35
N ASP A 104 7.75 1.92 -9.43
CA ASP A 104 7.93 2.60 -8.15
C ASP A 104 6.71 2.49 -7.19
N TYR A 105 6.80 3.15 -6.05
CA TYR A 105 5.73 3.36 -5.08
C TYR A 105 5.93 4.69 -4.37
N PHE A 106 4.88 5.20 -3.73
CA PHE A 106 5.01 6.33 -2.82
C PHE A 106 5.11 5.79 -1.39
N GLU A 107 6.07 6.27 -0.62
CA GLU A 107 6.13 6.04 0.81
C GLU A 107 6.33 7.35 1.59
N HIS A 108 5.76 7.37 2.79
CA HIS A 108 5.86 8.50 3.71
C HIS A 108 5.93 7.98 5.14
N ARG A 109 7.02 8.32 5.84
CA ARG A 109 7.19 7.95 7.26
C ARG A 109 6.27 8.81 8.13
N ILE A 110 5.41 8.16 8.91
CA ILE A 110 4.58 8.81 9.92
C ILE A 110 5.45 9.23 11.10
N ARG A 111 5.32 10.48 11.54
CA ARG A 111 6.21 11.10 12.53
C ARG A 111 5.62 11.14 13.93
N ASN A 112 4.29 11.08 14.06
CA ASN A 112 3.59 11.10 15.34
C ASN A 112 2.17 10.54 15.21
N GLN A 113 1.50 10.38 16.35
CA GLN A 113 0.16 9.81 16.44
C GLN A 113 -0.90 10.67 15.74
N ALA A 114 -0.84 12.01 15.85
CA ALA A 114 -1.82 12.89 15.22
C ALA A 114 -1.80 12.76 13.69
N GLU A 115 -0.59 12.75 13.09
CA GLU A 115 -0.42 12.51 11.66
C GLU A 115 -0.91 11.11 11.25
N ARG A 116 -0.67 10.10 12.10
CA ARG A 116 -1.17 8.74 11.88
C ARG A 116 -2.68 8.75 11.79
N ASP A 117 -3.37 9.34 12.77
CA ASP A 117 -4.82 9.26 12.90
C ASP A 117 -5.54 10.07 11.82
N GLU A 118 -5.00 11.25 11.47
CA GLU A 118 -5.51 12.05 10.35
C GLU A 118 -5.42 11.27 9.03
N LYS A 119 -4.24 10.73 8.71
CA LYS A 119 -4.03 10.02 7.46
C LYS A 119 -4.77 8.68 7.43
N TRP A 120 -4.89 8.00 8.56
CA TRP A 120 -5.67 6.76 8.69
C TRP A 120 -7.15 7.02 8.42
N SER A 121 -7.72 8.04 9.05
CA SER A 121 -9.11 8.47 8.82
C SER A 121 -9.33 8.86 7.36
N TYR A 122 -8.40 9.61 6.76
CA TYR A 122 -8.44 9.97 5.35
C TYR A 122 -8.51 8.73 4.45
N VAL A 123 -7.61 7.76 4.66
CA VAL A 123 -7.54 6.52 3.86
C VAL A 123 -8.83 5.72 3.97
N LEU A 124 -9.38 5.56 5.18
CA LEU A 124 -10.66 4.86 5.36
C LEU A 124 -11.83 5.53 4.64
N ASN A 125 -11.80 6.86 4.50
CA ASN A 125 -12.82 7.63 3.79
C ASN A 125 -12.60 7.70 2.27
N ASN A 126 -11.46 7.25 1.74
CA ASN A 126 -11.19 7.31 0.29
C ASN A 126 -12.25 6.61 -0.58
N PRO A 127 -12.74 5.41 -0.24
CA PRO A 127 -13.82 4.76 -1.00
C PRO A 127 -15.09 5.61 -1.08
N VAL A 128 -15.47 6.27 0.02
CA VAL A 128 -16.64 7.16 0.08
C VAL A 128 -16.42 8.40 -0.79
N ARG A 129 -15.25 9.04 -0.66
CA ARG A 129 -14.87 10.21 -1.47
C ARG A 129 -14.82 9.89 -2.97
N ALA A 130 -14.54 8.65 -3.32
CA ALA A 130 -14.55 8.14 -4.69
C ALA A 130 -15.94 7.68 -5.17
N GLY A 131 -16.98 7.76 -4.34
CA GLY A 131 -18.34 7.34 -4.66
C GLY A 131 -18.52 5.81 -4.77
N LEU A 132 -17.62 5.03 -4.18
CA LEU A 132 -17.62 3.56 -4.27
C LEU A 132 -18.48 2.88 -3.19
N CYS A 133 -18.76 3.57 -2.08
CA CYS A 133 -19.66 3.15 -1.01
C CYS A 133 -20.21 4.37 -0.25
N GLN A 134 -21.24 4.18 0.57
CA GLN A 134 -21.86 5.28 1.35
C GLN A 134 -21.13 5.55 2.66
N SER A 135 -20.49 4.52 3.23
CA SER A 135 -19.75 4.62 4.48
C SER A 135 -18.45 3.83 4.45
N PRO A 136 -17.39 4.21 5.21
CA PRO A 136 -16.14 3.44 5.28
C PRO A 136 -16.32 1.98 5.71
N SER A 137 -17.35 1.70 6.53
CA SER A 137 -17.68 0.36 7.02
C SER A 137 -18.19 -0.58 5.94
N GLU A 138 -18.80 -0.07 4.87
CA GLU A 138 -19.28 -0.87 3.74
C GLU A 138 -18.16 -1.31 2.80
N TRP A 139 -16.99 -0.68 2.88
CA TRP A 139 -15.86 -1.02 2.03
C TRP A 139 -15.17 -2.30 2.51
N GLN A 140 -15.50 -3.43 1.86
CA GLN A 140 -14.98 -4.76 2.19
C GLN A 140 -13.52 -4.99 1.76
N PHE A 141 -12.97 -4.17 0.85
CA PHE A 141 -11.63 -4.38 0.31
C PHE A 141 -10.55 -3.73 1.20
N ARG A 142 -10.57 -4.07 2.49
CA ARG A 142 -9.57 -3.64 3.47
C ARG A 142 -9.27 -4.72 4.52
N ARG A 143 -8.07 -4.71 5.09
CA ARG A 143 -7.63 -5.55 6.21
C ARG A 143 -6.75 -4.77 7.18
#